data_AF-A0A067Q208-F1
#
_entry.id   AF-A0A067Q208-F1
#
_cell.length_a   1.000
_cell.length_b   1.000
_cell.length_c   1.000
_cell.angle_alpha   90.00
_cell.angle_beta   90.00
_cell.angle_gamma   90.00
#
_symmetry.space_group_name_H-M   'P 1'
#
loop_
_entity.id
_entity.type
_entity.pdbx_description
1 polymer ?
#
loop_
_entity_poly.entity_id
_entity_poly.type
_entity_poly.pdbx_seq_one_letter_code
_entity_poly.pdbx_strand_id
1 'polypeptide(L)'
;VKRYNRARDSLETLGASLGMMARFQKIHHADLKMSGDIVEENRLGQRSDTLPWFWRLDRNLEGQADDILDEFHRVNWIRAKAQYTRWKEELALVEMEMKWVISWFGF
;
A
#
# COMPACT_ATOMS: atom_id res chain seq x y z
N VAL A 1 3.46 6.94 18.08
CA VAL A 1 4.91 7.28 18.10
C VAL A 1 5.46 7.63 19.48
N LYS A 2 4.96 8.65 20.18
CA LYS A 2 5.50 9.03 21.51
C LYS A 2 5.56 7.88 22.53
N ARG A 3 4.48 7.09 22.64
CA ARG A 3 4.41 5.92 23.54
C ARG A 3 5.40 4.82 23.15
N TYR A 4 5.50 4.51 21.86
CA TYR A 4 6.45 3.52 21.33
C TYR A 4 7.89 3.93 21.59
N ASN A 5 8.26 5.17 21.23
CA ASN A 5 9.63 5.66 21.43
C ASN A 5 9.98 5.67 22.92
N ARG A 6 9.04 6.07 23.81
CA ARG A 6 9.26 5.99 25.26
C ARG A 6 9.53 4.55 25.72
N ALA A 7 8.77 3.58 25.23
CA ALA A 7 8.98 2.17 25.57
C ALA A 7 10.32 1.64 25.04
N ARG A 8 10.71 2.03 23.82
CA ARG A 8 12.03 1.71 23.23
C ARG A 8 13.17 2.31 24.04
N ASP A 9 13.06 3.58 24.44
CA ASP A 9 14.08 4.25 25.25
C ASP A 9 14.21 3.57 26.63
N SER A 10 13.11 3.06 27.20
CA SER A 10 13.16 2.22 28.39
C SER A 10 13.83 0.87 28.15
N LEU A 11 13.58 0.21 27.01
CA LEU A 11 14.27 -1.04 26.63
C LEU A 11 15.78 -0.84 26.49
N GLU A 12 16.20 0.29 25.92
CA GLU A 12 17.60 0.70 25.82
C GLU A 12 18.21 0.90 27.21
N THR A 13 17.48 1.57 28.11
CA THR A 13 17.90 1.79 29.51
C THR A 13 18.04 0.49 30.28
N LEU A 14 17.22 -0.52 29.98
CA LEU A 14 17.25 -1.84 30.61
C LEU A 14 18.36 -2.75 30.04
N GLY A 15 19.19 -2.27 29.10
CA GLY A 15 20.30 -3.03 28.55
C GLY A 15 19.87 -4.12 27.57
N ALA A 16 18.81 -3.88 26.80
CA ALA A 16 18.35 -4.81 25.76
C ALA A 16 19.48 -5.15 24.76
N SER A 17 19.45 -6.39 24.25
CA SER A 17 20.48 -6.87 23.32
C SER A 17 20.51 -6.07 22.01
N LEU A 18 21.68 -6.01 21.39
CA LEU A 18 21.89 -5.29 20.13
C LEU A 18 20.96 -5.81 19.01
N GLY A 19 20.67 -7.12 19.00
CA GLY A 19 19.71 -7.72 18.06
C GLY A 19 18.27 -7.24 18.28
N MET A 20 17.87 -7.05 19.55
CA MET A 20 16.54 -6.50 19.86
C MET A 20 16.43 -5.02 19.48
N MET A 21 17.51 -4.25 19.68
CA MET A 21 17.58 -2.84 19.28
C MET A 21 17.66 -2.65 17.76
N ALA A 22 18.25 -3.61 17.02
CA ALA A 22 18.24 -3.63 15.56
C ALA A 22 16.84 -3.89 14.98
N ARG A 23 16.05 -4.73 15.66
CA ARG A 23 14.66 -5.01 15.29
C ARG A 23 13.72 -3.85 15.63
N PHE A 24 13.91 -3.18 16.76
CA PHE A 24 13.06 -2.07 17.20
C PHE A 24 13.75 -0.72 16.99
N GLN A 25 13.71 -0.24 15.75
CA GLN A 25 14.32 1.05 15.39
C GLN A 25 13.43 2.22 15.84
N LYS A 26 14.02 3.40 16.00
CA LYS A 26 13.28 4.60 16.43
C LYS A 26 12.31 5.03 15.32
N ILE A 27 11.08 5.38 15.67
CA ILE A 27 10.10 5.88 14.70
C ILE A 27 10.20 7.40 14.66
N HIS A 28 10.52 7.94 13.49
CA HIS A 28 10.55 9.37 13.22
C HIS A 28 9.23 9.86 12.64
N HIS A 29 8.97 11.17 12.73
CA HIS A 29 7.75 11.76 12.17
C HIS A 29 7.75 11.71 10.63
N ALA A 30 8.92 11.64 10.00
CA ALA A 30 9.04 11.44 8.55
C ALA A 30 8.47 10.07 8.13
N ASP A 31 8.64 9.04 8.96
CA ASP A 31 8.16 7.67 8.71
C ASP A 31 6.63 7.54 8.79
N LEU A 32 5.96 8.54 9.37
CA LEU A 32 4.50 8.57 9.50
C LEU A 32 3.80 9.23 8.32
N LYS A 33 4.57 9.80 7.39
CA LYS A 33 4.00 10.30 6.15
C LYS A 33 3.55 9.09 5.35
N MET A 34 2.26 9.03 5.03
CA MET A 34 1.73 8.04 4.09
C MET A 34 2.53 8.17 2.79
N SER A 35 3.16 7.07 2.36
CA SER A 35 3.84 7.07 1.06
C SER A 35 2.79 7.39 0.00
N GLY A 36 3.16 8.22 -0.98
CA GLY A 36 2.30 8.51 -2.12
C GLY A 36 1.87 7.23 -2.85
N ASP A 37 2.66 6.16 -2.73
CA ASP A 37 2.41 4.84 -3.30
C ASP A 37 1.13 4.16 -2.79
N ILE A 38 0.70 4.47 -1.56
CA ILE A 38 -0.56 3.94 -1.00
C ILE A 38 -1.77 4.74 -1.50
N VAL A 39 -1.54 6.01 -1.86
CA VAL A 39 -2.60 6.92 -2.34
C VAL A 39 -2.76 6.81 -3.86
N GLU A 40 -1.68 6.57 -4.59
CA GLU A 40 -1.62 6.43 -6.04
C GLU A 40 -0.87 5.15 -6.43
N GLU A 41 -1.60 4.04 -6.49
CA GLU A 41 -1.09 2.69 -6.81
C GLU A 41 -0.31 2.64 -8.14
N ASN A 42 -0.66 3.50 -9.11
CA ASN A 42 -0.07 3.52 -10.46
C ASN A 42 0.90 4.70 -10.71
N ARG A 43 1.42 5.35 -9.67
CA ARG A 43 2.37 6.46 -9.85
C ARG A 43 3.65 5.95 -10.52
N LEU A 44 4.11 6.61 -11.58
CA LEU A 44 5.39 6.28 -12.20
C LEU A 44 6.56 6.76 -11.30
N GLY A 45 7.58 5.92 -11.10
CA GLY A 45 8.80 6.30 -10.37
C GLY A 45 8.87 5.89 -8.88
N GLN A 46 7.95 5.03 -8.40
CA GLN A 46 7.88 4.58 -6.99
C GLN A 46 9.10 3.78 -6.49
N ARG A 47 10.07 3.45 -7.35
CA ARG A 47 11.23 2.60 -7.01
C ARG A 47 12.16 3.18 -5.93
N SER A 48 11.97 4.43 -5.48
CA SER A 48 12.90 5.12 -4.58
C SER A 48 12.31 5.61 -3.25
N ASP A 49 10.99 5.56 -3.02
CA ASP A 49 10.45 5.96 -1.72
C ASP A 49 10.72 4.83 -0.71
N THR A 50 11.72 5.04 0.13
CA THR A 50 12.13 4.08 1.15
C THR A 50 11.05 3.94 2.22
N LEU A 51 10.25 2.88 2.13
CA LEU A 51 9.28 2.51 3.15
C LEU A 51 9.93 2.44 4.54
N PRO A 52 9.24 2.91 5.60
CA PRO A 52 9.70 2.76 6.98
C PRO A 52 10.03 1.31 7.33
N TRP A 53 11.02 1.10 8.20
CA TRP A 53 11.54 -0.23 8.55
C TRP A 53 10.46 -1.19 9.08
N PHE A 54 9.42 -0.69 9.73
CA PHE A 54 8.33 -1.50 10.29
C PHE A 54 7.29 -1.96 9.25
N TRP A 55 7.29 -1.36 8.05
CA TRP A 55 6.52 -1.81 6.91
C TRP A 55 7.30 -2.74 5.98
N ARG A 56 8.62 -2.87 6.18
CA ARG A 56 9.44 -3.78 5.39
C ARG A 56 9.20 -5.19 5.88
N LEU A 57 8.95 -6.10 4.94
CA LEU A 57 9.01 -7.52 5.24
C LEU A 57 10.42 -7.87 5.69
N ASP A 58 10.54 -8.56 6.83
CA ASP A 58 11.83 -9.08 7.28
C ASP A 58 12.25 -10.18 6.30
N ARG A 59 13.35 -9.94 5.58
CA ARG A 59 13.88 -10.85 4.56
C ARG A 59 14.35 -12.19 5.14
N ASN A 60 14.47 -12.29 6.46
CA ASN A 60 14.86 -13.54 7.14
C ASN A 60 13.70 -14.55 7.28
N LEU A 61 12.48 -14.20 6.87
CA LEU A 61 11.33 -15.11 6.82
C LEU A 61 11.29 -15.85 5.47
N GLU A 62 12.36 -16.57 5.13
CA GLU A 62 12.59 -17.21 3.81
C GLU A 62 11.54 -18.26 3.39
N GLY A 63 10.48 -18.50 4.18
CA GLY A 63 9.31 -19.30 3.76
C GLY A 63 7.96 -18.57 3.84
N GLN A 64 7.90 -17.38 4.45
CA GLN A 64 6.67 -16.59 4.60
C GLN A 64 6.63 -15.42 3.61
N ALA A 65 7.78 -15.00 3.11
CA ALA A 65 7.90 -13.96 2.09
C ALA A 65 7.18 -14.34 0.78
N ASP A 66 7.27 -15.60 0.37
CA ASP A 66 6.62 -16.09 -0.86
C ASP A 66 5.09 -16.10 -0.74
N ASP A 67 4.54 -16.51 0.41
CA ASP A 67 3.10 -16.51 0.68
C ASP A 67 2.53 -15.08 0.70
N ILE A 68 3.27 -14.14 1.30
CA ILE A 68 2.89 -12.73 1.33
C ILE A 68 2.97 -12.10 -0.07
N LEU A 69 3.97 -12.49 -0.87
CA LEU A 69 4.11 -12.02 -2.24
C LEU A 69 2.98 -12.58 -3.14
N ASP A 70 2.61 -13.85 -2.96
CA ASP A 70 1.49 -14.46 -3.68
C ASP A 70 0.16 -13.77 -3.34
N GLU A 71 -0.09 -13.50 -2.05
CA GLU A 71 -1.27 -12.76 -1.62
C GLU A 71 -1.28 -11.32 -2.17
N PHE A 72 -0.12 -10.65 -2.22
CA PHE A 72 0.00 -9.33 -2.84
C PHE A 72 -0.36 -9.37 -4.33
N HIS A 73 0.16 -10.34 -5.09
CA HIS A 73 -0.19 -10.51 -6.50
C HIS A 73 -1.67 -10.85 -6.70
N ARG A 74 -2.24 -11.69 -5.84
CA ARG A 74 -3.66 -12.06 -5.85
C ARG A 74 -4.56 -10.83 -5.65
N VAL A 75 -4.27 -10.01 -4.64
CA VAL A 75 -5.03 -8.78 -4.38
C VAL A 75 -4.93 -7.79 -5.54
N ASN A 76 -3.72 -7.57 -6.07
CA ASN A 76 -3.53 -6.67 -7.21
C ASN A 76 -4.28 -7.15 -8.46
N TRP A 77 -4.29 -8.46 -8.71
CA TRP A 77 -5.06 -9.02 -9.81
C TRP A 77 -6.57 -8.81 -9.62
N ILE A 78 -7.11 -9.02 -8.42
CA ILE A 78 -8.53 -8.78 -8.13
C ILE A 78 -8.89 -7.30 -8.35
N ARG A 79 -8.03 -6.37 -7.90
CA ARG A 79 -8.22 -4.92 -8.11
C ARG A 79 -8.23 -4.55 -9.58
N ALA A 80 -7.23 -4.99 -10.34
CA ALA A 80 -7.14 -4.74 -11.77
C ALA A 80 -8.35 -5.31 -12.53
N LYS A 81 -8.79 -6.53 -12.16
CA LYS A 81 -9.98 -7.15 -12.74
C LYS A 81 -11.26 -6.37 -12.41
N ALA A 82 -11.40 -5.89 -11.19
CA ALA A 82 -12.55 -5.08 -10.78
C ALA A 82 -12.59 -3.75 -11.54
N GLN A 83 -11.44 -3.07 -11.70
CA GLN A 83 -11.33 -1.86 -12.51
C GLN A 83 -11.70 -2.11 -13.98
N TYR A 84 -11.15 -3.19 -14.57
CA TYR A 84 -11.49 -3.56 -15.95
C TYR A 84 -12.99 -3.82 -16.13
N THR A 85 -13.60 -4.55 -15.20
CA THR A 85 -15.05 -4.84 -15.23
C THR A 85 -15.85 -3.55 -15.14
N ARG A 86 -15.48 -2.65 -14.22
CA ARG A 86 -16.11 -1.34 -14.07
C ARG A 86 -16.00 -0.49 -15.33
N TRP A 87 -14.82 -0.41 -15.96
CA TRP A 87 -14.67 0.34 -17.20
C TRP A 87 -15.51 -0.23 -18.35
N LYS A 88 -15.67 -1.54 -18.39
CA LYS A 88 -16.54 -2.19 -19.37
C LYS A 88 -18.02 -1.82 -19.14
N GLU A 89 -18.45 -1.76 -17.89
CA GLU A 89 -19.79 -1.28 -17.52
C GLU A 89 -19.99 0.19 -17.87
N GLU A 90 -19.02 1.05 -17.51
CA GLU A 90 -19.04 2.48 -17.81
C GLU A 90 -19.11 2.74 -19.31
N LEU A 91 -18.37 1.99 -20.13
CA LEU A 91 -18.45 2.10 -21.60
C LEU A 91 -19.86 1.78 -22.12
N ALA A 92 -20.46 0.69 -21.65
CA ALA A 92 -21.81 0.30 -22.05
C ALA A 92 -22.86 1.34 -21.61
N LEU A 93 -22.71 1.90 -20.41
CA LEU A 93 -23.58 2.97 -19.92
C LEU A 93 -23.45 4.23 -20.78
N VAL A 94 -22.22 4.68 -21.08
CA VAL A 94 -21.97 5.86 -21.91
C VAL A 94 -22.55 5.71 -23.31
N GLU A 95 -22.42 4.54 -23.94
CA GLU A 95 -23.04 4.26 -25.24
C GLU A 95 -24.57 4.39 -25.21
N MET A 96 -25.20 3.93 -24.13
CA MET A 96 -26.65 4.02 -23.94
C MET A 96 -27.08 5.45 -23.64
N GLU A 97 -26.33 6.17 -22.80
CA GLU A 97 -26.56 7.59 -22.50
C GLU A 97 -26.48 8.45 -23.76
N MET A 98 -25.48 8.24 -24.63
CA MET A 98 -25.38 8.95 -25.92
C MET A 98 -26.63 8.74 -26.79
N LYS A 99 -27.11 7.50 -26.91
CA LYS A 99 -28.34 7.19 -27.65
C LYS A 99 -29.56 7.86 -27.03
N TRP A 100 -29.65 7.86 -25.70
CA TRP A 100 -30.74 8.51 -24.97
C TRP A 100 -30.74 10.03 -25.18
N VAL A 101 -29.58 10.67 -25.15
CA VAL A 101 -29.43 12.11 -25.38
C VAL A 101 -29.91 12.48 -26.79
N ILE A 102 -29.50 11.73 -27.81
CA ILE A 102 -29.95 11.96 -29.20
C ILE A 102 -31.48 11.85 -29.31
N SER A 103 -32.04 10.78 -28.73
CA SER A 103 -33.50 10.54 -28.71
C SER A 103 -34.25 11.64 -27.96
N TRP A 104 -33.71 12.11 -26.83
CA TRP A 104 -34.33 13.14 -25.99
C TRP A 104 -34.39 14.50 -26.66
N PHE A 105 -33.32 14.91 -27.35
CA PHE A 105 -33.28 16.19 -28.06
C PHE A 105 -33.96 16.14 -29.45
N GLY A 106 -34.36 14.96 -29.92
CA GLY A 106 -35.18 14.79 -31.12
C GLY A 106 -34.48 15.17 -32.42
N PHE A 107 -33.17 14.90 -32.53
CA PHE A 107 -32.43 15.03 -33.79
C PHE A 107 -32.79 13.93 -34.79
#